data_AF-A0AAN4YUP2-F1
#
_entry.id   AF-A0AAN4YUP2-F1
#
_cell.length_a   1.000
_cell.length_b   1.000
_cell.length_c   1.000
_cell.angle_alpha   90.00
_cell.angle_beta   90.00
_cell.angle_gamma   90.00
#
_symmetry.space_group_name_H-M   'P 1'
#
loop_
_entity.id
_entity.type
_entity.pdbx_description
1 polymer ?
#
loop_
_entity_poly.entity_id
_entity_poly.type
_entity_poly.pdbx_seq_one_letter_code
_entity_poly.pdbx_strand_id
1 'polypeptide(L)'
;MTKWPKILENLDPKLGPKCVKSLVALVEGTDMEPKMAHYKTMKEYALDRTNYIAWPVACDNAEFGSQLDLTQDQLDSVRDIFLPLWTHSCYVYDYYHYDKEAEIHSTYGKGRSMINSIPLLNRLKGLSVEEAKAWLKQRCFELEKEYLQRKEDYFSENPVEAVPVDLRRWFLSQEDLATGFAIWCATTYHNHPPFGEGYAAPYEKRRKEGALWFEKVTESDQLMTGGFEVRYAN
;
A
#
# COMPACT_ATOMS: atom_id res chain seq x y z
N MET A 1 4.80 -20.70 18.74
CA MET A 1 5.46 -19.40 18.52
C MET A 1 5.76 -19.31 17.03
N THR A 2 5.12 -18.37 16.33
CA THR A 2 5.31 -18.15 14.90
C THR A 2 6.80 -17.93 14.61
N LYS A 3 7.36 -18.60 13.59
CA LYS A 3 8.80 -18.56 13.29
C LYS A 3 9.24 -17.27 12.58
N TRP A 4 8.32 -16.58 11.92
CA TRP A 4 8.61 -15.42 11.09
C TRP A 4 9.20 -14.21 11.84
N PRO A 5 8.83 -13.87 13.10
CA PRO A 5 9.45 -12.73 13.79
C PRO A 5 10.95 -12.94 13.99
N LYS A 6 11.33 -14.14 14.41
CA LYS A 6 12.74 -14.53 14.59
C LYS A 6 13.53 -14.50 13.29
N ILE A 7 12.89 -14.78 12.15
CA ILE A 7 13.56 -14.68 10.85
C ILE A 7 13.92 -13.23 10.55
N LEU A 8 12.96 -12.30 10.72
CA LEU A 8 13.20 -10.88 10.47
C LEU A 8 14.25 -10.30 11.43
N GLU A 9 14.16 -10.63 12.72
CA GLU A 9 15.14 -10.23 13.75
C GLU A 9 16.55 -10.74 13.46
N ASN A 10 16.69 -11.96 12.91
CA ASN A 10 17.99 -12.52 12.55
C ASN A 10 18.55 -11.92 11.25
N LEU A 11 17.69 -11.52 10.30
CA LEU A 11 18.10 -10.89 9.05
C LEU A 11 18.61 -9.46 9.29
N ASP A 12 17.93 -8.71 10.14
CA ASP A 12 18.36 -7.38 10.58
C ASP A 12 17.98 -7.16 12.06
N PRO A 13 18.95 -7.13 12.99
CA PRO A 13 18.68 -6.94 14.41
C PRO A 13 18.08 -5.58 14.78
N LYS A 14 18.14 -4.60 13.87
CA LYS A 14 17.62 -3.24 14.08
C LYS A 14 16.27 -3.04 13.38
N LEU A 15 16.20 -3.34 12.09
CA LEU A 15 15.00 -3.11 11.27
C LEU A 15 14.00 -4.28 11.36
N GLY A 16 14.46 -5.50 11.61
CA GLY A 16 13.61 -6.68 11.79
C GLY A 16 12.58 -6.52 12.92
N PRO A 17 12.98 -6.14 14.14
CA PRO A 17 12.04 -5.85 15.23
C PRO A 17 11.01 -4.76 14.88
N LYS A 18 11.40 -3.76 14.08
CA LYS A 18 10.51 -2.68 13.63
C LYS A 18 9.37 -3.24 12.77
N CYS A 19 9.69 -4.05 11.75
CA CYS A 19 8.70 -4.74 10.91
C CYS A 19 7.78 -5.66 11.73
N VAL A 20 8.34 -6.42 12.68
CA VAL A 20 7.53 -7.28 13.56
C VAL A 20 6.52 -6.45 14.34
N LYS A 21 6.98 -5.36 14.96
CA LYS A 21 6.12 -4.47 15.75
C LYS A 21 5.00 -3.87 14.90
N SER A 22 5.28 -3.42 13.69
CA SER A 22 4.26 -2.80 12.83
C SER A 22 3.24 -3.80 12.31
N LEU A 23 3.67 -5.02 11.95
CA LEU A 23 2.76 -6.11 11.59
C LEU A 23 1.85 -6.52 12.75
N VAL A 24 2.38 -6.62 13.97
CA VAL A 24 1.58 -6.89 15.17
C VAL A 24 0.60 -5.75 15.43
N ALA A 25 1.05 -4.50 15.35
CA ALA A 25 0.21 -3.32 15.53
C ALA A 25 -0.91 -3.24 14.49
N LEU A 26 -0.67 -3.67 13.25
CA LEU A 26 -1.73 -3.80 12.24
C LEU A 26 -2.79 -4.82 12.70
N VAL A 27 -2.38 -6.01 13.11
CA VAL A 27 -3.33 -7.06 13.52
C VAL A 27 -4.12 -6.66 14.78
N GLU A 28 -3.46 -6.06 15.76
CA GLU A 28 -4.07 -5.72 17.05
C GLU A 28 -4.81 -4.37 17.03
N GLY A 29 -4.36 -3.44 16.19
CA GLY A 29 -4.81 -2.05 16.16
C GLY A 29 -5.72 -1.69 14.98
N THR A 30 -5.98 -2.60 14.05
CA THR A 30 -6.93 -2.33 12.96
C THR A 30 -8.34 -2.30 13.53
N ASP A 31 -8.85 -1.08 13.69
CA ASP A 31 -10.26 -0.83 13.96
C ASP A 31 -11.09 -1.17 12.72
N MET A 32 -11.78 -2.31 12.80
CA MET A 32 -12.65 -2.82 11.74
C MET A 32 -14.06 -2.21 11.77
N GLU A 33 -14.33 -1.25 12.66
CA GLU A 33 -15.65 -0.66 12.78
C GLU A 33 -16.05 0.13 11.52
N PRO A 34 -17.33 0.09 11.10
CA PRO A 34 -17.77 0.78 9.91
C PRO A 34 -17.80 2.31 10.09
N LYS A 35 -16.71 2.99 9.73
CA LYS A 35 -16.59 4.46 9.88
C LYS A 35 -17.18 5.28 8.73
N MET A 36 -17.63 4.62 7.66
CA MET A 36 -18.07 5.28 6.43
C MET A 36 -19.15 6.35 6.65
N ALA A 37 -20.09 6.12 7.58
CA ALA A 37 -21.14 7.09 7.90
C ALA A 37 -20.61 8.36 8.59
N HIS A 38 -19.44 8.29 9.23
CA HIS A 38 -18.90 9.37 10.05
C HIS A 38 -18.03 10.35 9.27
N TYR A 39 -17.35 9.91 8.21
CA TYR A 39 -16.52 10.78 7.38
C TYR A 39 -17.32 11.97 6.85
N LYS A 40 -16.80 13.19 7.00
CA LYS A 40 -17.40 14.41 6.45
C LYS A 40 -16.65 14.90 5.23
N THR A 41 -15.39 14.50 5.09
CA THR A 41 -14.53 14.90 3.99
C THR A 41 -13.76 13.71 3.42
N MET A 42 -13.33 13.84 2.15
CA MET A 42 -12.42 12.86 1.53
C MET A 42 -11.05 12.83 2.22
N LYS A 43 -10.64 13.93 2.87
CA LYS A 43 -9.38 14.03 3.62
C LYS A 43 -9.41 13.17 4.88
N GLU A 44 -10.47 13.26 5.68
CA GLU A 44 -10.66 12.41 6.86
C GLU A 44 -10.64 10.93 6.48
N TYR A 45 -11.36 10.58 5.41
CA TYR A 45 -11.36 9.22 4.88
C TYR A 45 -9.97 8.77 4.46
N ALA A 46 -9.25 9.56 3.66
CA ALA A 46 -7.93 9.17 3.17
C ALA A 46 -6.92 8.94 4.30
N LEU A 47 -6.95 9.76 5.35
CA LEU A 47 -6.07 9.61 6.51
C LEU A 47 -6.31 8.28 7.24
N ASP A 48 -7.57 7.91 7.47
CA ASP A 48 -7.90 6.61 8.09
C ASP A 48 -7.63 5.44 7.12
N ARG A 49 -8.02 5.60 5.84
CA ARG A 49 -7.85 4.59 4.79
C ARG A 49 -6.38 4.24 4.56
N THR A 50 -5.46 5.19 4.73
CA THR A 50 -4.01 4.94 4.65
C THR A 50 -3.57 3.87 5.65
N ASN A 51 -4.11 3.91 6.87
CA ASN A 51 -3.84 2.87 7.87
C ASN A 51 -4.55 1.57 7.52
N TYR A 52 -5.80 1.64 7.01
CA TYR A 52 -6.57 0.45 6.64
C TYR A 52 -5.93 -0.36 5.50
N ILE A 53 -5.32 0.31 4.51
CA ILE A 53 -4.56 -0.38 3.45
C ILE A 53 -3.16 -0.83 3.90
N ALA A 54 -2.88 -0.78 5.21
CA ALA A 54 -1.61 -1.15 5.82
C ALA A 54 -0.40 -0.36 5.29
N TRP A 55 -0.59 0.88 4.84
CA TRP A 55 0.51 1.68 4.27
C TRP A 55 1.68 1.91 5.25
N PRO A 56 1.46 2.14 6.57
CA PRO A 56 2.57 2.23 7.52
C PRO A 56 3.44 0.96 7.54
N VAL A 57 2.81 -0.22 7.49
CA VAL A 57 3.52 -1.51 7.43
C VAL A 57 4.28 -1.64 6.11
N ALA A 58 3.69 -1.20 4.99
CA ALA A 58 4.38 -1.17 3.70
C ALA A 58 5.63 -0.27 3.74
N CYS A 59 5.55 0.87 4.44
CA CYS A 59 6.70 1.76 4.65
C CYS A 59 7.80 1.10 5.49
N ASP A 60 7.46 0.48 6.63
CA ASP A 60 8.45 -0.20 7.47
C ASP A 60 9.13 -1.38 6.72
N ASN A 61 8.35 -2.12 5.91
CA ASN A 61 8.89 -3.17 5.06
C ASN A 61 9.79 -2.62 3.94
N ALA A 62 9.47 -1.43 3.40
CA ALA A 62 10.32 -0.76 2.41
C ALA A 62 11.64 -0.29 3.03
N GLU A 63 11.62 0.21 4.26
CA GLU A 63 12.81 0.58 5.04
C GLU A 63 13.70 -0.65 5.29
N PHE A 64 13.11 -1.74 5.79
CA PHE A 64 13.81 -3.01 5.99
C PHE A 64 14.38 -3.58 4.68
N GLY A 65 13.56 -3.67 3.63
CA GLY A 65 13.97 -4.23 2.34
C GLY A 65 15.02 -3.39 1.61
N SER A 66 15.07 -2.09 1.88
CA SER A 66 16.04 -1.15 1.29
C SER A 66 17.26 -0.89 2.19
N GLN A 67 17.28 -1.50 3.39
CA GLN A 67 18.30 -1.29 4.42
C GLN A 67 18.56 0.19 4.69
N LEU A 68 17.49 0.94 4.97
CA LEU A 68 17.57 2.36 5.28
C LEU A 68 17.53 2.56 6.80
N ASP A 69 18.53 3.24 7.34
CA ASP A 69 18.60 3.52 8.77
C ASP A 69 18.03 4.91 9.06
N LEU A 70 16.69 4.99 9.06
CA LEU A 70 15.97 6.24 9.28
C LEU A 70 15.56 6.39 10.74
N THR A 71 15.89 7.55 11.30
CA THR A 71 15.38 7.99 12.61
C THR A 71 13.93 8.44 12.50
N GLN A 72 13.20 8.39 13.62
CA GLN A 72 11.82 8.90 13.67
C GLN A 72 11.75 10.40 13.33
N ASP A 73 12.71 11.20 13.79
CA ASP A 73 12.77 12.64 13.49
C ASP A 73 12.93 12.89 11.98
N GLN A 74 13.74 12.09 11.29
CA GLN A 74 13.88 12.18 9.84
C GLN A 74 12.55 11.84 9.15
N LEU A 75 11.90 10.74 9.54
CA LEU A 75 10.61 10.33 8.98
C LEU A 75 9.52 11.39 9.21
N ASP A 76 9.46 11.95 10.41
CA ASP A 76 8.49 12.97 10.77
C ASP A 76 8.74 14.27 10.01
N SER A 77 10.01 14.66 9.79
CA SER A 77 10.38 15.87 9.06
C SER A 77 9.90 15.89 7.60
N VAL A 78 9.72 14.72 6.98
CA VAL A 78 9.29 14.58 5.58
C VAL A 78 7.89 13.99 5.42
N ARG A 79 7.22 13.67 6.53
CA ARG A 79 5.90 13.01 6.52
C ARG A 79 4.87 13.75 5.67
N ASP A 80 4.79 15.06 5.86
CA ASP A 80 3.83 15.89 5.14
C ASP A 80 4.16 15.99 3.65
N ILE A 81 5.41 15.79 3.25
CA ILE A 81 5.79 15.76 1.83
C ILE A 81 5.18 14.53 1.16
N PHE A 82 5.20 13.37 1.82
CA PHE A 82 4.68 12.11 1.27
C PHE A 82 3.17 11.92 1.41
N LEU A 83 2.49 12.69 2.26
CA LEU A 83 1.05 12.54 2.49
C LEU A 83 0.19 12.57 1.19
N PRO A 84 0.46 13.42 0.18
CA PRO A 84 -0.25 13.36 -1.09
C PRO A 84 -0.03 12.04 -1.82
N LEU A 85 1.19 11.49 -1.80
CA LEU A 85 1.53 10.23 -2.44
C LEU A 85 0.86 9.03 -1.76
N TRP A 86 0.76 9.05 -0.42
CA TRP A 86 0.04 8.01 0.34
C TRP A 86 -1.47 8.07 0.07
N THR A 87 -2.03 9.28 0.04
CA THR A 87 -3.43 9.50 -0.34
C THR A 87 -3.71 9.03 -1.77
N HIS A 88 -2.78 9.29 -2.69
CA HIS A 88 -2.83 8.81 -4.06
C HIS A 88 -2.94 7.28 -4.09
N SER A 89 -2.08 6.57 -3.35
CA SER A 89 -2.13 5.10 -3.25
C SER A 89 -3.49 4.60 -2.75
N CYS A 90 -4.09 5.24 -1.73
CA CYS A 90 -5.43 4.89 -1.28
C CYS A 90 -6.49 4.99 -2.39
N TYR A 91 -6.49 6.09 -3.14
CA TYR A 91 -7.46 6.32 -4.21
C TYR A 91 -7.24 5.38 -5.40
N VAL A 92 -5.99 5.08 -5.72
CA VAL A 92 -5.67 4.06 -6.73
C VAL A 92 -6.19 2.69 -6.30
N TYR A 93 -5.97 2.30 -5.04
CA TYR A 93 -6.47 1.04 -4.52
C TYR A 93 -7.99 0.95 -4.64
N ASP A 94 -8.70 1.96 -4.13
CA ASP A 94 -10.16 2.03 -4.18
C ASP A 94 -10.71 2.03 -5.61
N TYR A 95 -10.06 2.77 -6.51
CA TYR A 95 -10.46 2.85 -7.92
C TYR A 95 -10.45 1.47 -8.59
N TYR A 96 -9.34 0.74 -8.46
CA TYR A 96 -9.17 -0.56 -9.14
C TYR A 96 -9.89 -1.71 -8.45
N HIS A 97 -10.09 -1.64 -7.12
CA HIS A 97 -10.75 -2.70 -6.36
C HIS A 97 -12.28 -2.53 -6.26
N TYR A 98 -12.82 -1.36 -6.62
CA TYR A 98 -14.24 -1.06 -6.42
C TYR A 98 -15.19 -2.08 -7.03
N ASP A 99 -14.99 -2.48 -8.30
CA ASP A 99 -15.96 -3.35 -8.98
C ASP A 99 -16.08 -4.71 -8.26
N LYS A 100 -14.94 -5.25 -7.83
CA LYS A 100 -14.87 -6.45 -6.98
C LYS A 100 -15.50 -6.24 -5.61
N GLU A 101 -15.18 -5.14 -4.93
CA GLU A 101 -15.75 -4.84 -3.61
C GLU A 101 -17.27 -4.65 -3.68
N ALA A 102 -17.77 -4.04 -4.75
CA ALA A 102 -19.19 -3.86 -5.03
C ALA A 102 -19.90 -5.20 -5.30
N GLU A 103 -19.28 -6.09 -6.09
CA GLU A 103 -19.79 -7.45 -6.32
C GLU A 103 -19.90 -8.25 -5.01
N ILE A 104 -18.83 -8.26 -4.20
CA ILE A 104 -18.80 -8.89 -2.88
C ILE A 104 -19.89 -8.29 -1.99
N HIS A 105 -19.98 -6.97 -1.92
CA HIS A 105 -21.00 -6.28 -1.12
C HIS A 105 -22.43 -6.64 -1.56
N SER A 106 -22.67 -6.75 -2.87
CA SER A 106 -23.97 -7.14 -3.43
C SER A 106 -24.34 -8.60 -3.13
N THR A 107 -23.34 -9.49 -3.11
CA THR A 107 -23.52 -10.94 -2.95
C THR A 107 -23.78 -11.34 -1.50
N TYR A 108 -23.04 -10.77 -0.55
CA TYR A 108 -23.09 -11.20 0.85
C TYR A 108 -24.14 -10.45 1.71
N GLY A 109 -24.93 -9.54 1.11
CA GLY A 109 -26.08 -8.92 1.74
C GLY A 109 -25.76 -7.85 2.81
N LYS A 110 -26.78 -7.05 3.14
CA LYS A 110 -26.73 -5.88 4.01
C LYS A 110 -26.11 -6.21 5.38
N GLY A 111 -24.90 -5.71 5.63
CA GLY A 111 -24.22 -5.86 6.93
C GLY A 111 -22.73 -5.52 6.92
N ARG A 112 -22.05 -5.62 5.77
CA ARG A 112 -20.67 -5.14 5.61
C ARG A 112 -20.67 -3.78 4.94
N SER A 113 -20.16 -2.75 5.61
CA SER A 113 -19.95 -1.46 4.96
C SER A 113 -18.83 -1.59 3.94
N MET A 114 -19.08 -1.18 2.70
CA MET A 114 -18.03 -1.01 1.70
C MET A 114 -17.19 0.22 2.07
N ILE A 115 -15.96 0.00 2.54
CA ILE A 115 -15.01 1.06 2.89
C ILE A 115 -14.24 1.42 1.62
N ASN A 116 -14.80 2.32 0.80
CA ASN A 116 -14.23 2.71 -0.48
C ASN A 116 -14.55 4.18 -0.80
N SER A 117 -13.65 4.87 -1.48
CA SER A 117 -13.85 6.26 -1.91
C SER A 117 -15.07 6.49 -2.80
N ILE A 118 -15.46 5.54 -3.66
CA ILE A 118 -16.58 5.72 -4.59
C ILE A 118 -17.94 5.87 -3.88
N PRO A 119 -18.39 4.96 -3.00
CA PRO A 119 -19.63 5.15 -2.25
C PRO A 119 -19.56 6.38 -1.33
N LEU A 120 -18.36 6.75 -0.85
CA LEU A 120 -18.18 7.97 -0.09
C LEU A 120 -18.43 9.22 -0.95
N LEU A 121 -17.88 9.27 -2.16
CA LEU A 121 -18.06 10.37 -3.11
C LEU A 121 -19.51 10.51 -3.55
N ASN A 122 -20.20 9.39 -3.78
CA ASN A 122 -21.65 9.41 -4.02
C ASN A 122 -22.39 10.08 -2.86
N ARG A 123 -22.10 9.69 -1.61
CA ARG A 123 -22.75 10.27 -0.44
C ARG A 123 -22.41 11.75 -0.22
N LEU A 124 -21.14 12.13 -0.37
CA LEU A 124 -20.68 13.49 -0.06
C LEU A 124 -20.97 14.50 -1.18
N LYS A 125 -21.00 14.04 -2.44
CA LYS A 125 -21.04 14.91 -3.63
C LYS A 125 -22.14 14.55 -4.63
N GLY A 126 -22.89 13.47 -4.41
CA GLY A 126 -23.95 13.02 -5.32
C GLY A 126 -23.46 12.39 -6.62
N LEU A 127 -22.15 12.08 -6.72
CA LEU A 127 -21.55 11.55 -7.94
C LEU A 127 -22.02 10.13 -8.26
N SER A 128 -22.23 9.83 -9.54
CA SER A 128 -22.34 8.46 -10.02
C SER A 128 -21.03 7.68 -9.82
N VAL A 129 -21.04 6.37 -10.06
CA VAL A 129 -19.84 5.53 -9.99
C VAL A 129 -18.79 6.01 -10.99
N GLU A 130 -19.21 6.29 -12.21
CA GLU A 130 -18.36 6.75 -13.31
C GLU A 130 -17.78 8.14 -13.02
N GLU A 131 -18.61 9.05 -12.51
CA GLU A 131 -18.18 10.38 -12.08
C GLU A 131 -17.20 10.31 -10.91
N ALA A 132 -17.45 9.42 -9.93
CA ALA A 132 -16.54 9.21 -8.81
C ALA A 132 -15.21 8.59 -9.26
N LYS A 133 -15.21 7.62 -10.17
CA LYS A 133 -14.00 7.06 -10.79
C LYS A 133 -13.21 8.14 -11.53
N ALA A 134 -13.89 8.98 -12.32
CA ALA A 134 -13.26 10.11 -13.01
C ALA A 134 -12.69 11.13 -12.01
N TRP A 135 -13.41 11.43 -10.93
CA TRP A 135 -12.96 12.31 -9.86
C TRP A 135 -11.69 11.77 -9.18
N LEU A 136 -11.66 10.47 -8.84
CA LEU A 136 -10.49 9.84 -8.22
C LEU A 136 -9.27 9.89 -9.13
N LYS A 137 -9.45 9.55 -10.41
CA LYS A 137 -8.36 9.61 -11.40
C LYS A 137 -7.80 11.04 -11.52
N GLN A 138 -8.66 12.04 -11.62
CA GLN A 138 -8.24 13.44 -11.65
C GLN A 138 -7.52 13.85 -10.36
N ARG A 139 -8.05 13.43 -9.20
CA ARG A 139 -7.45 13.74 -7.90
C ARG A 139 -6.09 13.08 -7.72
N CYS A 140 -5.87 11.87 -8.25
CA CYS A 140 -4.56 11.22 -8.27
C CYS A 140 -3.51 12.07 -8.99
N PHE A 141 -3.82 12.61 -10.18
CA PHE A 141 -2.90 13.51 -10.89
C PHE A 141 -2.60 14.80 -10.11
N GLU A 142 -3.59 15.35 -9.40
CA GLU A 142 -3.37 16.53 -8.55
C GLU A 142 -2.46 16.22 -7.36
N LEU A 143 -2.64 15.05 -6.73
CA LEU A 143 -1.83 14.60 -5.61
C LEU A 143 -0.38 14.32 -6.02
N GLU A 144 -0.16 13.75 -7.21
CA GLU A 144 1.18 13.58 -7.79
C GLU A 144 1.87 14.93 -7.99
N LYS A 145 1.16 15.92 -8.58
CA LYS A 145 1.70 17.28 -8.73
C LYS A 145 2.00 17.93 -7.38
N GLU A 146 1.11 17.76 -6.42
CA GLU A 146 1.26 18.28 -5.06
C GLU A 146 2.49 17.66 -4.36
N TYR A 147 2.70 16.35 -4.51
CA TYR A 147 3.90 15.66 -4.02
C TYR A 147 5.17 16.20 -4.69
N LEU A 148 5.18 16.30 -6.02
CA LEU A 148 6.35 16.76 -6.77
C LEU A 148 6.73 18.19 -6.39
N GLN A 149 5.74 19.09 -6.23
CA GLN A 149 6.00 20.45 -5.77
C GLN A 149 6.59 20.46 -4.35
N ARG A 150 5.99 19.72 -3.40
CA ARG A 150 6.52 19.64 -2.03
C ARG A 150 7.93 19.06 -1.96
N LYS A 151 8.24 18.08 -2.82
CA LYS A 151 9.59 17.52 -2.97
C LYS A 151 10.57 18.56 -3.50
N GLU A 152 10.19 19.30 -4.54
CA GLU A 152 11.01 20.38 -5.11
C GLU A 152 11.28 21.48 -4.07
N ASP A 153 10.24 21.94 -3.38
CA ASP A 153 10.34 22.94 -2.31
C ASP A 153 11.30 22.46 -1.21
N TYR A 154 11.15 21.21 -0.75
CA TYR A 154 12.04 20.63 0.26
C TYR A 154 13.51 20.62 -0.17
N PHE A 155 13.82 20.19 -1.38
CA PHE A 155 15.21 20.16 -1.87
C PHE A 155 15.74 21.55 -2.27
N SER A 156 14.88 22.54 -2.48
CA SER A 156 15.28 23.93 -2.65
C SER A 156 15.74 24.56 -1.33
N GLU A 157 15.09 24.20 -0.22
CA GLU A 157 15.41 24.67 1.12
C GLU A 157 16.53 23.84 1.78
N ASN A 158 16.68 22.59 1.36
CA ASN A 158 17.63 21.63 1.90
C ASN A 158 18.52 21.08 0.77
N PRO A 159 19.71 21.68 0.53
CA PRO A 159 20.63 21.21 -0.51
C PRO A 159 20.87 19.71 -0.38
N VAL A 160 20.90 19.00 -1.52
CA VAL A 160 20.97 17.53 -1.58
C VAL A 160 22.13 16.97 -0.75
N GLU A 161 23.26 17.68 -0.71
CA GLU A 161 24.47 17.32 0.03
C GLU A 161 24.28 17.39 1.54
N ALA A 162 23.38 18.25 2.02
CA ALA A 162 23.03 18.40 3.43
C ALA A 162 21.96 17.40 3.90
N VAL A 163 21.18 16.84 2.98
CA VAL A 163 20.18 15.81 3.30
C VAL A 163 20.87 14.46 3.52
N PRO A 164 20.59 13.73 4.62
CA PRO A 164 21.17 12.40 4.86
C PRO A 164 20.92 11.42 3.71
N VAL A 165 21.91 10.56 3.42
CA VAL A 165 21.84 9.64 2.26
C VAL A 165 20.63 8.72 2.29
N ASP A 166 20.31 8.15 3.46
CA ASP A 166 19.17 7.25 3.59
C ASP A 166 17.84 7.99 3.45
N LEU A 167 17.77 9.25 3.88
CA LEU A 167 16.59 10.09 3.67
C LEU A 167 16.40 10.41 2.19
N ARG A 168 17.48 10.65 1.43
CA ARG A 168 17.38 10.79 -0.05
C ARG A 168 16.90 9.51 -0.71
N ARG A 169 17.45 8.35 -0.30
CA ARG A 169 17.03 7.04 -0.80
C ARG A 169 15.58 6.75 -0.44
N TRP A 170 15.11 7.24 0.70
CA TRP A 170 13.72 7.11 1.12
C TRP A 170 12.73 7.78 0.17
N PHE A 171 13.04 8.96 -0.38
CA PHE A 171 12.22 9.58 -1.42
C PHE A 171 12.05 8.66 -2.64
N LEU A 172 13.13 8.02 -3.09
CA LEU A 172 13.09 7.07 -4.20
C LEU A 172 12.27 5.83 -3.84
N SER A 173 12.50 5.25 -2.66
CA SER A 173 11.74 4.10 -2.18
C SER A 173 10.24 4.37 -2.09
N GLN A 174 9.83 5.56 -1.68
CA GLN A 174 8.42 5.94 -1.60
C GLN A 174 7.78 6.10 -3.00
N GLU A 175 8.51 6.67 -3.96
CA GLU A 175 8.08 6.77 -5.37
C GLU A 175 7.92 5.39 -5.99
N ASP A 176 8.93 4.53 -5.85
CA ASP A 176 8.89 3.15 -6.35
C ASP A 176 7.76 2.35 -5.70
N LEU A 177 7.53 2.52 -4.40
CA LEU A 177 6.44 1.86 -3.69
C LEU A 177 5.08 2.30 -4.24
N ALA A 178 4.86 3.61 -4.41
CA ALA A 178 3.59 4.14 -4.90
C ALA A 178 3.34 3.77 -6.38
N THR A 179 4.35 3.91 -7.25
CA THR A 179 4.25 3.53 -8.66
C THR A 179 4.06 2.03 -8.81
N GLY A 180 4.87 1.22 -8.14
CA GLY A 180 4.76 -0.24 -8.15
C GLY A 180 3.41 -0.72 -7.63
N PHE A 181 2.89 -0.11 -6.56
CA PHE A 181 1.57 -0.40 -6.04
C PHE A 181 0.46 -0.03 -7.03
N ALA A 182 0.57 1.10 -7.74
CA ALA A 182 -0.40 1.49 -8.74
C ALA A 182 -0.41 0.55 -9.96
N ILE A 183 0.77 0.18 -10.45
CA ILE A 183 0.90 -0.82 -11.52
C ILE A 183 0.29 -2.14 -11.05
N TRP A 184 0.64 -2.61 -9.85
CA TRP A 184 0.08 -3.83 -9.30
C TRP A 184 -1.44 -3.77 -9.22
N CYS A 185 -2.04 -2.70 -8.68
CA CYS A 185 -3.50 -2.53 -8.63
C CYS A 185 -4.13 -2.58 -10.03
N ALA A 186 -3.48 -1.97 -11.03
CA ALA A 186 -3.98 -1.93 -12.40
C ALA A 186 -3.90 -3.29 -13.12
N THR A 187 -2.91 -4.12 -12.78
CA THR A 187 -2.63 -5.37 -13.51
C THR A 187 -2.89 -6.65 -12.72
N THR A 188 -3.18 -6.55 -11.43
CA THR A 188 -3.31 -7.71 -10.56
C THR A 188 -4.57 -8.50 -10.90
N TYR A 189 -4.40 -9.82 -11.02
CA TYR A 189 -5.53 -10.74 -11.11
C TYR A 189 -6.43 -10.71 -9.87
N HIS A 190 -5.95 -10.14 -8.76
CA HIS A 190 -6.75 -9.95 -7.55
C HIS A 190 -7.98 -9.04 -7.76
N ASN A 191 -7.97 -8.21 -8.80
CA ASN A 191 -9.08 -7.34 -9.22
C ASN A 191 -9.95 -7.95 -10.33
N HIS A 192 -9.55 -9.11 -10.84
CA HIS A 192 -10.41 -9.95 -11.64
C HIS A 192 -11.11 -10.96 -10.73
N PRO A 193 -12.30 -11.46 -11.11
CA PRO A 193 -12.98 -12.48 -10.32
C PRO A 193 -12.01 -13.65 -10.10
N PRO A 194 -11.85 -14.16 -8.87
CA PRO A 194 -10.93 -15.27 -8.56
C PRO A 194 -11.27 -16.58 -9.31
N PHE A 195 -12.41 -16.59 -10.02
CA PHE A 195 -12.89 -17.67 -10.87
C PHE A 195 -13.25 -17.19 -12.30
N GLY A 196 -12.82 -16.00 -12.70
CA GLY A 196 -13.03 -15.50 -14.07
C GLY A 196 -12.16 -16.25 -15.10
N GLU A 197 -12.60 -16.24 -16.36
CA GLU A 197 -11.87 -16.74 -17.53
C GLU A 197 -10.57 -15.95 -17.75
N GLY A 198 -9.55 -16.20 -16.92
CA GLY A 198 -8.34 -15.39 -16.99
C GLY A 198 -7.31 -15.70 -15.92
N TYR A 199 -7.70 -16.19 -14.73
CA TYR A 199 -6.73 -16.59 -13.70
C TYR A 199 -6.32 -18.06 -13.84
N ALA A 200 -7.26 -18.94 -14.20
CA ALA A 200 -7.00 -20.37 -14.34
C ALA A 200 -5.92 -20.67 -15.38
N ALA A 201 -5.88 -19.96 -16.51
CA ALA A 201 -4.91 -20.22 -17.58
C ALA A 201 -3.47 -19.79 -17.22
N PRO A 202 -3.20 -18.57 -16.72
CA PRO A 202 -1.91 -18.18 -16.16
C PRO A 202 -1.50 -19.01 -14.95
N TYR A 203 -2.44 -19.31 -14.04
CA TYR A 203 -2.19 -20.16 -12.88
C TYR A 203 -1.74 -21.55 -13.32
N GLU A 204 -2.49 -22.20 -14.21
CA GLU A 204 -2.16 -23.52 -14.74
C GLU A 204 -0.88 -23.50 -15.58
N LYS A 205 -0.63 -22.42 -16.35
CA LYS A 205 0.64 -22.20 -17.05
C LYS A 205 1.81 -22.14 -16.06
N ARG A 206 1.73 -21.33 -15.01
CA ARG A 206 2.78 -21.20 -13.99
C ARG A 206 2.98 -22.50 -13.23
N ARG A 207 1.91 -23.22 -12.90
CA ARG A 207 1.97 -24.57 -12.30
C ARG A 207 2.72 -25.55 -13.20
N LYS A 208 2.44 -25.54 -14.53
CA LYS A 208 3.17 -26.35 -15.52
C LYS A 208 4.63 -25.92 -15.71
N GLU A 209 4.94 -24.64 -15.52
CA GLU A 209 6.31 -24.09 -15.52
C GLU A 209 7.08 -24.39 -14.21
N GLY A 210 6.47 -25.09 -13.25
CA GLY A 210 7.11 -25.51 -12.00
C GLY A 210 6.96 -24.53 -10.83
N ALA A 211 6.08 -23.53 -10.94
CA ALA A 211 5.77 -22.66 -9.81
C ALA A 211 5.07 -23.46 -8.70
N LEU A 212 5.63 -23.39 -7.49
CA LEU A 212 5.06 -23.96 -6.28
C LEU A 212 4.03 -22.99 -5.69
N TRP A 213 2.79 -23.45 -5.56
CA TRP A 213 1.72 -22.72 -4.89
C TRP A 213 1.20 -23.59 -3.76
N PHE A 214 1.12 -23.00 -2.57
CA PHE A 214 0.65 -23.69 -1.37
C PHE A 214 -0.89 -23.74 -1.37
N GLU A 215 -1.49 -24.87 -1.01
CA GLU A 215 -2.95 -24.97 -0.88
C GLU A 215 -3.44 -24.27 0.40
N LYS A 216 -2.55 -24.12 1.39
CA LYS A 216 -2.81 -23.39 2.64
C LYS A 216 -1.66 -22.47 2.98
N VAL A 217 -1.97 -21.31 3.54
CA VAL A 217 -0.97 -20.33 4.05
C VAL A 217 -0.06 -20.91 5.14
N THR A 218 -0.41 -22.07 5.70
CA THR A 218 0.37 -22.80 6.71
C THR A 218 1.36 -23.82 6.11
N GLU A 219 1.24 -24.15 4.82
CA GLU A 219 2.15 -25.05 4.09
C GLU A 219 3.38 -24.31 3.56
N SER A 220 3.46 -22.99 3.82
CA SER A 220 4.62 -22.16 3.49
C SER A 220 5.72 -22.27 4.56
N ASP A 221 6.02 -23.47 5.03
CA ASP A 221 7.20 -23.75 5.85
C ASP A 221 8.50 -23.36 5.09
N GLN A 222 8.38 -23.08 3.79
CA GLN A 222 9.32 -22.41 2.92
C GLN A 222 8.72 -21.12 2.33
N LEU A 223 8.20 -20.20 3.16
CA LEU A 223 8.06 -18.80 2.73
C LEU A 223 9.42 -18.44 2.14
N MET A 224 9.46 -18.20 0.83
CA MET A 224 10.69 -17.77 0.17
C MET A 224 11.20 -16.60 1.00
N THR A 225 12.37 -16.78 1.61
CA THR A 225 13.23 -15.68 1.98
C THR A 225 13.59 -15.03 0.66
N GLY A 226 12.68 -14.22 0.12
CA GLY A 226 12.88 -13.41 -1.07
C GLY A 226 13.82 -12.28 -0.71
N GLY A 227 15.02 -12.62 -0.24
CA GLY A 227 16.17 -11.75 -0.37
C GLY A 227 16.40 -11.65 -1.86
N PHE A 228 15.97 -10.53 -2.45
CA PHE A 228 16.69 -10.06 -3.62
C PHE A 228 18.15 -9.99 -3.18
N GLU A 229 19.01 -10.87 -3.72
CA GLU A 229 20.42 -10.54 -3.82
C GLU A 229 20.48 -9.28 -4.67
N VAL A 230 20.50 -8.12 -4.01
CA VAL A 230 20.96 -6.89 -4.63
C VAL A 230 22.43 -7.13 -4.93
N ARG A 231 22.70 -7.64 -6.14
CA ARG A 231 24.05 -7.59 -6.69
C ARG A 231 24.33 -6.11 -6.89
N TYR A 232 25.08 -5.53 -5.97
CA TYR A 232 25.71 -4.24 -6.19
C TYR A 232 26.41 -4.32 -7.55
N ALA A 233 25.94 -3.53 -8.51
CA ALA A 233 26.74 -3.27 -9.69
C ALA A 233 27.99 -2.54 -9.19
N ASN A 234 29.14 -3.16 -9.39
CA ASN A 234 30.45 -2.55 -9.17
C ASN A 234 30.58 -1.28 -10.02
#